data_AF-A0A6B1F294-F1
#
_entry.id   AF-A0A6B1F294-F1
#
_cell.length_a   1.000
_cell.length_b   1.000
_cell.length_c   1.000
_cell.angle_alpha   90.00
_cell.angle_beta   90.00
_cell.angle_gamma   90.00
#
_symmetry.space_group_name_H-M   'P 1'
#
loop_
_entity.id
_entity.type
_entity.pdbx_description
1 polymer ?
#
loop_
_entity_poly.entity_id
_entity_poly.type
_entity_poly.pdbx_seq_one_letter_code
_entity_poly.pdbx_strand_id
1 'polypeptide(L)'
;MKIHKMNPADRLELTYKAVDVRGRLPNVDSIEFLRVEEPYYNGHRYGPFARVRYALNGVEQVDGLPLDISKGIFLSIYDDELREKLHPIAPMIVKILQEHAAKEPIENGESTRHSSRGKREYY
;
A
#
# COMPACT_ATOMS: atom_id res chain seq x y z
N MET A 1 -4.84 37.42 -3.75
CA MET A 1 -4.33 36.03 -3.71
C MET A 1 -4.59 35.39 -5.07
N LYS A 2 -3.54 34.96 -5.80
CA LYS A 2 -3.72 34.24 -7.08
C LYS A 2 -3.93 32.77 -6.76
N ILE A 3 -5.11 32.24 -7.07
CA ILE A 3 -5.40 30.80 -6.98
C ILE A 3 -4.75 30.16 -8.21
N HIS A 4 -3.62 29.49 -8.03
CA HIS A 4 -3.06 28.66 -9.10
C HIS A 4 -4.02 27.48 -9.33
N LYS A 5 -4.82 27.55 -10.39
CA LYS A 5 -5.55 26.39 -10.89
C LYS A 5 -4.50 25.38 -11.36
N MET A 6 -4.33 24.31 -10.60
CA MET A 6 -3.57 23.14 -11.04
C MET A 6 -4.12 22.67 -12.39
N ASN A 7 -3.24 22.49 -13.36
CA ASN A 7 -3.63 21.97 -14.67
C ASN A 7 -4.13 20.53 -14.46
N PRO A 8 -5.26 20.09 -15.04
CA PRO A 8 -5.72 18.71 -14.89
C PRO A 8 -4.69 17.67 -15.33
N ALA A 9 -3.79 18.03 -16.25
CA ALA A 9 -2.67 17.22 -16.70
C ALA A 9 -1.57 16.99 -15.63
N ASP A 10 -1.55 17.78 -14.55
CA ASP A 10 -0.62 17.64 -13.43
C ASP A 10 -1.18 16.71 -12.32
N ARG A 11 -2.39 16.17 -12.48
CA ARG A 11 -2.97 15.22 -11.53
C ARG A 11 -2.36 13.84 -11.74
N LEU A 12 -1.55 13.44 -10.78
CA LEU A 12 -1.07 12.07 -10.67
C LEU A 12 -2.26 11.14 -10.39
N GLU A 13 -2.68 10.36 -11.38
CA GLU A 13 -3.68 9.31 -11.19
C GLU A 13 -3.02 8.09 -10.55
N LEU A 14 -3.35 7.85 -9.28
CA LEU A 14 -2.89 6.69 -8.53
C LEU A 14 -3.97 5.63 -8.52
N THR A 15 -3.58 4.38 -8.73
CA THR A 15 -4.38 3.21 -8.36
C THR A 15 -3.97 2.73 -6.98
N TYR A 16 -4.81 1.94 -6.32
CA TYR A 16 -4.53 1.44 -4.97
C TYR A 16 -4.72 -0.07 -4.93
N LYS A 17 -3.71 -0.79 -4.42
CA LYS A 17 -3.88 -2.17 -3.96
C LYS A 17 -4.26 -2.14 -2.49
N ALA A 18 -5.26 -2.93 -2.12
CA ALA A 18 -5.73 -3.02 -0.74
C ALA A 18 -5.37 -4.38 -0.15
N VAL A 19 -4.72 -4.37 1.02
CA VAL A 19 -4.45 -5.57 1.82
C VAL A 19 -5.36 -5.56 3.04
N ASP A 20 -6.19 -6.60 3.18
CA ASP A 20 -7.08 -6.75 4.34
C ASP A 20 -6.27 -7.08 5.61
N VAL A 21 -6.56 -6.34 6.67
CA VAL A 21 -5.93 -6.49 7.98
C VAL A 21 -6.94 -6.69 9.12
N ARG A 22 -8.24 -6.83 8.81
CA ARG A 22 -9.29 -7.04 9.81
C ARG A 22 -9.00 -8.27 10.66
N GLY A 23 -9.09 -8.11 11.98
CA GLY A 23 -8.85 -9.18 12.95
C GLY A 23 -7.40 -9.69 13.02
N ARG A 24 -6.45 -9.09 12.27
CA ARG A 24 -5.02 -9.47 12.28
C ARG A 24 -4.18 -8.56 13.17
N LEU A 25 -4.74 -7.42 13.56
CA LEU A 25 -4.10 -6.42 14.41
C LEU A 25 -4.93 -6.26 15.67
N PRO A 26 -4.30 -5.99 16.83
CA PRO A 26 -5.04 -5.68 18.03
C PRO A 26 -5.79 -4.35 17.84
N ASN A 27 -6.98 -4.27 18.42
CA ASN A 27 -7.70 -3.00 18.49
C ASN A 27 -6.95 -2.07 19.45
N VAL A 28 -6.86 -0.80 19.07
CA VAL A 28 -6.27 0.25 19.89
C VAL A 28 -7.38 1.22 20.26
N ASP A 29 -7.69 1.32 21.56
CA ASP A 29 -8.88 2.03 22.04
C ASP A 29 -10.14 1.57 21.30
N SER A 30 -10.75 2.45 20.52
CA SER A 30 -11.94 2.18 19.70
C SER A 30 -11.63 2.13 18.19
N ILE A 31 -10.36 1.97 17.84
CA ILE A 31 -9.87 1.89 16.47
C ILE A 31 -9.80 0.43 16.03
N GLU A 32 -10.53 0.13 14.96
CA GLU A 32 -10.46 -1.13 14.24
C GLU A 32 -9.74 -0.92 12.90
N PHE A 33 -8.64 -1.64 12.68
CA PHE A 33 -7.89 -1.58 11.42
C PHE A 33 -8.56 -2.45 10.36
N LEU A 34 -8.91 -1.85 9.22
CA LEU A 34 -9.69 -2.50 8.18
C LEU A 34 -8.81 -3.01 7.04
N ARG A 35 -8.09 -2.11 6.38
CA ARG A 35 -7.26 -2.44 5.23
C ARG A 35 -6.12 -1.44 5.09
N VAL A 36 -5.08 -1.84 4.39
CA VAL A 36 -3.95 -0.97 4.05
C VAL A 36 -3.96 -0.76 2.54
N GLU A 37 -4.02 0.50 2.13
CA GLU A 37 -4.03 0.90 0.73
C GLU A 37 -2.64 1.36 0.32
N GLU A 38 -2.01 0.58 -0.55
CA GLU A 38 -0.72 0.89 -1.16
C GLU A 38 -0.95 1.60 -2.50
N PRO A 39 -0.42 2.82 -2.70
CA PRO A 39 -0.58 3.56 -3.95
C PRO A 39 0.34 2.98 -5.04
N TYR A 40 -0.16 2.96 -6.26
CA TYR A 40 0.54 2.54 -7.46
C TYR A 40 0.39 3.59 -8.56
N TYR A 41 1.46 3.77 -9.32
CA TYR A 41 1.50 4.60 -10.52
C TYR A 41 2.08 3.76 -11.66
N ASN A 42 1.36 3.66 -12.78
CA ASN A 42 1.74 2.85 -13.94
C ASN A 42 2.14 1.39 -13.57
N GLY A 43 1.40 0.75 -12.66
CA GLY A 43 1.64 -0.62 -12.22
C GLY A 43 2.81 -0.81 -11.24
N HIS A 44 3.52 0.27 -10.90
CA HIS A 44 4.60 0.25 -9.92
C HIS A 44 4.17 0.91 -8.61
N ARG A 45 4.64 0.37 -7.49
CA ARG A 45 4.36 0.93 -6.18
C ARG A 45 4.90 2.36 -6.10
N TYR A 46 4.04 3.29 -5.68
CA TYR A 46 4.35 4.71 -5.59
C TYR A 46 4.90 5.06 -4.19
N GLY A 47 6.20 4.88 -4.03
CA GLY A 47 6.91 5.24 -2.81
C GLY A 47 6.67 4.30 -1.60
N PRO A 48 7.29 4.60 -0.45
CA PRO A 48 7.16 3.80 0.76
C PRO A 48 5.91 4.14 1.58
N PHE A 49 4.94 4.85 1.01
CA PHE A 49 3.77 5.33 1.74
C PHE A 49 2.57 4.43 1.54
N ALA A 50 1.77 4.27 2.58
CA ALA A 50 0.44 3.67 2.49
C ALA A 50 -0.57 4.44 3.34
N ARG A 51 -1.83 4.14 3.10
CA ARG A 51 -2.94 4.65 3.91
C ARG A 51 -3.60 3.50 4.64
N VAL A 52 -3.65 3.59 5.96
CA VAL A 52 -4.33 2.61 6.80
C VAL A 52 -5.77 3.06 7.00
N ARG A 53 -6.70 2.29 6.46
CA ARG A 53 -8.15 2.50 6.60
C ARG A 53 -8.60 1.90 7.91
N TYR A 54 -9.36 2.66 8.68
CA TYR A 54 -9.78 2.26 10.01
C TYR A 54 -11.22 2.70 10.28
N ALA A 55 -11.86 2.02 11.24
CA ALA A 55 -13.10 2.48 11.84
C ALA A 55 -12.83 3.00 13.25
N LEU A 56 -13.44 4.12 13.61
CA LEU A 56 -13.46 4.65 14.97
C LEU A 56 -14.86 4.47 15.53
N ASN A 57 -14.98 3.73 16.64
CA ASN A 57 -16.29 3.39 17.22
C ASN A 57 -17.24 2.74 16.20
N GLY A 58 -16.71 1.87 15.34
CA GLY A 58 -17.47 1.20 14.27
C GLY A 58 -17.81 2.05 13.05
N VAL A 59 -17.39 3.33 13.00
CA VAL A 59 -17.59 4.22 11.85
C VAL A 59 -16.32 4.30 11.02
N GLU A 60 -16.36 3.83 9.76
CA GLU A 60 -15.22 3.94 8.83
C GLU A 60 -14.86 5.42 8.59
N GLN A 61 -13.58 5.76 8.79
CA GLN A 61 -13.09 7.12 8.63
C GLN A 61 -12.80 7.43 7.16
N VAL A 62 -13.20 8.62 6.70
CA VAL A 62 -12.95 9.06 5.31
C VAL A 62 -11.47 9.27 5.07
N ASP A 63 -10.76 9.83 6.05
CA ASP A 63 -9.32 9.97 6.03
C ASP A 63 -8.67 8.76 6.70
N GLY A 64 -7.77 8.09 5.99
CA GLY A 64 -6.98 6.99 6.57
C GLY A 64 -5.68 7.52 7.17
N LEU A 65 -5.09 6.75 8.09
CA LEU A 65 -3.84 7.11 8.75
C LEU A 65 -2.66 6.95 7.78
N PRO A 66 -1.86 7.99 7.52
CA PRO A 66 -0.70 7.89 6.64
C PRO A 66 0.43 7.13 7.34
N LEU A 67 0.94 6.10 6.68
CA LEU A 67 1.99 5.21 7.17
C LEU A 67 3.21 5.29 6.24
N ASP A 68 4.40 5.51 6.81
CA ASP A 68 5.67 5.25 6.14
C ASP A 68 6.08 3.81 6.42
N ILE A 69 5.94 2.96 5.40
CA ILE A 69 6.23 1.53 5.47
C ILE A 69 7.73 1.27 5.61
N SER A 70 8.58 2.15 5.06
CA SER A 70 10.03 1.98 5.17
C SER A 70 10.52 2.19 6.59
N LYS A 71 9.84 3.06 7.34
CA LYS A 71 10.17 3.38 8.73
C LYS A 71 9.29 2.67 9.75
N GLY A 72 8.16 2.09 9.32
CA GLY A 72 7.17 1.52 10.22
C GLY A 72 6.61 2.55 11.19
N ILE A 73 6.30 3.77 10.72
CA ILE A 73 5.75 4.84 11.54
C ILE A 73 4.56 5.53 10.87
N PHE A 74 3.62 6.00 11.66
CA PHE A 74 2.56 6.89 11.20
C PHE A 74 3.05 8.34 11.12
N LEU A 75 2.64 9.07 10.07
CA LEU A 75 3.22 10.39 9.72
C LEU A 75 2.43 11.60 10.20
N SER A 76 1.13 11.46 10.48
CA SER A 76 0.26 12.61 10.76
C SER A 76 -0.77 12.27 11.83
N ILE A 77 -0.29 11.85 13.00
CA ILE A 77 -1.12 11.70 14.20
C ILE A 77 -0.85 12.94 15.05
N TYR A 78 -1.87 13.78 15.23
CA TYR A 78 -1.78 15.02 16.02
C TYR A 78 -1.99 14.80 17.53
N ASP A 79 -2.48 13.62 17.90
CA ASP A 79 -2.70 13.21 19.28
C ASP A 79 -1.52 12.36 19.75
N ASP A 80 -0.76 12.86 20.71
CA ASP A 80 0.44 12.19 21.22
C ASP A 80 0.12 10.89 21.96
N GLU A 81 -1.00 10.81 22.68
CA GLU A 81 -1.41 9.57 23.36
C GLU A 81 -1.77 8.48 22.34
N LEU A 82 -2.55 8.86 21.32
CA LEU A 82 -2.89 7.97 20.23
C LEU A 82 -1.64 7.54 19.46
N ARG A 83 -0.69 8.45 19.24
CA ARG A 83 0.57 8.15 18.57
C ARG A 83 1.38 7.10 19.31
N GLU A 84 1.51 7.22 20.63
CA GLU A 84 2.19 6.22 21.48
C GLU A 84 1.50 4.85 21.36
N LYS A 85 0.17 4.81 21.38
CA LYS A 85 -0.58 3.56 21.24
C LYS A 85 -0.48 2.94 19.85
N LEU A 86 -0.36 3.76 18.80
CA LEU A 86 -0.21 3.32 17.42
C LEU A 86 1.22 2.93 17.06
N HIS A 87 2.22 3.42 17.79
CA HIS A 87 3.63 3.11 17.58
C HIS A 87 3.93 1.61 17.45
N PRO A 88 3.45 0.71 18.35
CA PRO A 88 3.68 -0.73 18.20
C PRO A 88 2.89 -1.37 17.05
N ILE A 89 1.82 -0.75 16.55
CA ILE A 89 0.97 -1.31 15.48
C ILE A 89 1.61 -1.16 14.11
N ALA A 90 2.26 -0.03 13.86
CA ALA A 90 2.89 0.27 12.58
C ALA A 90 3.85 -0.84 12.08
N PRO A 91 4.81 -1.36 12.87
CA PRO A 91 5.67 -2.46 12.42
C PRO A 91 4.90 -3.77 12.18
N MET A 92 3.80 -4.04 12.89
CA MET A 92 2.95 -5.21 12.63
C MET A 92 2.28 -5.11 11.26
N ILE A 93 1.78 -3.93 10.90
CA ILE A 93 1.23 -3.66 9.57
C ILE A 93 2.30 -3.93 8.49
N VAL A 94 3.51 -3.41 8.67
CA VAL A 94 4.61 -3.63 7.72
C VAL A 94 4.89 -5.12 7.53
N LYS A 95 4.90 -5.90 8.62
CA LYS A 95 5.08 -7.36 8.54
C LYS A 95 3.97 -8.04 7.73
N ILE A 96 2.71 -7.65 7.95
CA ILE A 96 1.57 -8.17 7.17
C ILE A 96 1.75 -7.89 5.67
N LEU A 97 2.19 -6.69 5.29
CA LEU A 97 2.42 -6.33 3.89
C LEU A 97 3.55 -7.16 3.27
N GLN A 98 4.65 -7.38 4.01
CA GLN A 98 5.75 -8.24 3.57
C GLN A 98 5.29 -9.69 3.34
N GLU A 99 4.49 -10.24 4.26
CA GLU A 99 3.90 -11.57 4.12
C GLU A 99 2.96 -11.66 2.91
N HIS A 100 2.21 -10.59 2.61
CA HIS A 100 1.33 -10.53 1.45
C HIS A 100 2.13 -10.49 0.15
N ALA A 101 3.15 -9.62 0.07
CA ALA A 101 4.02 -9.50 -1.09
C ALA A 101 4.79 -10.79 -1.40
N ALA A 102 5.17 -11.57 -0.38
CA ALA A 102 5.82 -12.87 -0.56
C ALA A 102 4.87 -13.97 -1.10
N LYS A 103 3.55 -13.77 -0.99
CA LYS A 103 2.52 -14.73 -1.44
C LYS A 103 1.96 -14.39 -2.83
N GLU A 104 2.14 -13.17 -3.33
CA GLU A 104 1.81 -12.84 -4.71
C GLU A 104 2.86 -13.51 -5.64
N PRO A 105 2.51 -14.52 -6.46
CA PRO A 105 3.42 -15.00 -7.49
C PRO A 105 3.71 -13.85 -8.46
N ILE A 106 4.97 -13.73 -8.89
CA ILE A 106 5.40 -12.77 -9.92
C ILE A 106 4.78 -13.21 -11.25
N GLU A 107 3.50 -12.89 -11.49
CA GLU A 107 2.96 -12.87 -12.84
C GLU A 107 3.50 -11.61 -13.52
N ASN A 108 4.65 -11.76 -14.19
CA ASN A 108 5.04 -11.09 -15.44
C ASN A 108 6.54 -11.25 -15.68
N GLY A 109 6.90 -12.31 -16.40
CA GLY A 109 8.28 -12.58 -16.79
C GLY A 109 8.49 -13.69 -17.82
N GLU A 110 7.44 -14.26 -18.43
CA GLU A 110 7.63 -15.14 -19.59
C GLU A 110 7.77 -14.31 -20.87
N SER A 111 8.97 -13.75 -21.06
CA SER A 111 9.47 -13.51 -22.41
C SER A 111 9.66 -14.88 -23.05
N THR A 112 8.65 -15.33 -23.81
CA THR A 112 8.76 -16.49 -24.69
C THR A 112 9.75 -16.15 -25.80
N ARG A 113 11.05 -16.24 -25.50
CA ARG A 113 12.09 -16.41 -26.49
C ARG A 113 11.92 -17.80 -27.08
N HIS A 114 11.05 -17.91 -28.08
CA HIS A 114 11.02 -19.06 -28.96
C HIS A 114 12.27 -19.01 -29.85
N SER A 115 13.39 -19.48 -29.32
CA SER A 115 14.60 -19.80 -30.09
C SER A 115 14.69 -21.31 -30.23
N SER A 116 13.85 -21.88 -31.08
CA SER A 116 14.01 -23.25 -31.57
C SER A 116 15.10 -23.25 -32.66
N ARG A 117 16.29 -23.68 -32.23
CA ARG A 117 17.44 -24.03 -33.07
C ARG A 117 17.23 -25.44 -33.63
N GLY A 118 17.35 -25.62 -34.95
CA GLY A 118 17.38 -26.90 -35.68
C GLY A 118 16.12 -27.14 -36.51
N LYS A 119 16.16 -27.34 -37.82
CA LYS A 119 17.07 -28.20 -38.59
C LYS A 119 17.40 -27.59 -39.96
N ARG A 120 18.63 -27.86 -40.42
CA ARG A 120 19.05 -27.71 -41.82
C ARG A 120 18.40 -28.84 -42.63
N GLU A 121 17.75 -28.50 -43.73
CA GLU A 121 17.55 -29.40 -44.86
C GLU A 121 18.26 -28.76 -46.06
N TYR A 122 19.25 -29.46 -46.58
CA TYR A 122 19.87 -29.15 -47.87
C TYR A 122 19.07 -29.92 -48.92
N TYR A 123 18.55 -29.20 -49.92
CA TYR A 123 18.13 -29.77 -51.20
C TYR A 123 19.31 -29.75 -52.18
#